data_AF-A0A7V9FQI5-F1
#
_entry.id   AF-A0A7V9FQI5-F1
#
_cell.length_a   1.000
_cell.length_b   1.000
_cell.length_c   1.000
_cell.angle_alpha   90.00
_cell.angle_beta   90.00
_cell.angle_gamma   90.00
#
_symmetry.space_group_name_H-M   'P 1'
#
loop_
_entity.id
_entity.type
_entity.pdbx_description
1 polymer ?
#
loop_
_entity_poly.entity_id
_entity_poly.type
_entity_poly.pdbx_seq_one_letter_code
_entity_poly.pdbx_strand_id
1 'polypeptide(L)'
;MSVAVNVVGRQAEFQAATAFLELLKGGLTGLVVEGDPGVGKTTLGLAAVDEARRQGIRVLVARPAAPEAQLSYACLADLLGDVDTGVLDLLPHPQRLAIDGVLLRADAPAAP
;
A
#
# COMPACT_ATOMS: atom_id res chain seq x y z
N MET A 1 7.51 6.42 -15.22
CA MET A 1 6.47 6.94 -16.13
C MET A 1 5.12 6.78 -15.45
N SER A 2 4.42 7.87 -15.14
CA SER A 2 3.05 7.81 -14.62
C SER A 2 2.10 7.68 -15.80
N VAL A 3 1.35 6.58 -15.88
CA VAL A 3 0.25 6.44 -16.84
C VAL A 3 -0.99 6.99 -16.15
N ALA A 4 -1.53 8.10 -16.63
CA ALA A 4 -2.78 8.64 -16.10
C ALA A 4 -3.93 7.70 -16.44
N VAL A 5 -4.48 7.03 -15.44
CA VAL A 5 -5.67 6.17 -15.60
C VAL A 5 -6.92 7.04 -15.57
N ASN A 6 -7.56 7.22 -16.72
CA ASN A 6 -8.83 7.96 -16.79
C ASN A 6 -10.00 7.03 -16.44
N VAL A 7 -10.69 7.33 -15.34
CA VAL A 7 -11.82 6.53 -14.85
C VAL A 7 -13.10 7.01 -15.53
N VAL A 8 -13.55 6.29 -16.56
CA VAL A 8 -14.81 6.62 -17.27
C VAL A 8 -15.99 5.95 -16.55
N GLY A 9 -17.07 6.70 -16.28
CA GLY A 9 -18.33 6.17 -15.78
C GLY A 9 -18.39 5.85 -14.27
N ARG A 10 -17.33 6.12 -13.50
CA ARG A 10 -17.27 5.89 -12.04
C ARG A 10 -16.89 7.14 -11.25
N GLN A 11 -17.51 8.26 -11.63
CA GLN A 11 -17.18 9.56 -11.05
C GLN A 11 -17.48 9.61 -9.56
N ALA A 12 -18.58 8.99 -9.12
CA ALA A 12 -18.98 8.97 -7.72
C ALA A 12 -18.01 8.16 -6.85
N GLU A 13 -17.59 6.99 -7.31
CA GLU A 13 -16.63 6.15 -6.58
C GLU A 13 -15.24 6.78 -6.56
N PHE A 14 -14.82 7.41 -7.66
CA PHE A 14 -13.58 8.18 -7.67
C PHE A 14 -13.65 9.36 -6.70
N GLN A 15 -14.75 10.12 -6.70
CA GLN A 15 -14.97 11.20 -5.73
C GLN A 15 -14.91 10.69 -4.29
N ALA A 16 -15.55 9.56 -3.98
CA ALA A 16 -15.49 8.95 -2.65
C ALA A 16 -14.05 8.57 -2.26
N ALA A 17 -13.29 7.96 -3.19
CA ALA A 17 -11.88 7.64 -2.96
C ALA A 17 -11.02 8.89 -2.75
N THR A 18 -11.27 9.98 -3.47
CA THR A 18 -10.55 11.24 -3.27
C THR A 18 -10.93 11.96 -1.97
N ALA A 19 -12.21 11.94 -1.59
CA ALA A 19 -12.67 12.49 -0.32
C ALA A 19 -12.09 11.71 0.87
N PHE A 20 -11.90 10.40 0.71
CA PHE A 20 -11.20 9.59 1.70
C PHE A 20 -9.75 10.04 1.94
N LEU A 21 -9.03 10.52 0.90
CA LEU A 21 -7.66 11.03 1.07
C LEU A 21 -7.61 12.25 2.01
N GLU A 22 -8.65 13.07 2.03
CA GLU A 22 -8.72 14.22 2.95
C GLU A 22 -8.80 13.81 4.42
N LEU A 23 -9.33 12.61 4.69
CA LEU A 23 -9.44 12.07 6.07
C LEU A 23 -8.08 11.71 6.67
N LEU A 24 -7.04 11.54 5.84
CA LEU A 24 -5.68 11.23 6.31
C LEU A 24 -5.11 12.29 7.26
N LYS A 25 -5.60 13.55 7.17
CA LYS A 25 -5.22 14.65 8.06
C LYS A 25 -5.71 14.43 9.51
N GLY A 26 -6.76 13.62 9.69
CA GLY A 26 -7.38 13.34 10.99
C GLY A 26 -6.84 12.11 11.72
N GLY A 27 -6.00 11.29 11.05
CA GLY A 27 -5.43 10.07 11.62
C GLY A 27 -5.57 8.85 10.71
N LEU A 28 -5.42 7.66 11.30
CA LEU A 28 -5.49 6.39 10.57
C LEU A 28 -6.93 6.13 10.10
N THR A 29 -7.09 5.84 8.82
CA THR A 29 -8.38 5.51 8.20
C THR A 29 -8.20 4.40 7.17
N GLY A 30 -9.28 3.69 6.85
CA GLY A 30 -9.27 2.57 5.90
C GLY A 30 -10.42 2.66 4.89
N LEU A 31 -10.12 2.33 3.63
CA LEU A 31 -11.09 2.24 2.55
C LEU A 31 -11.00 0.85 1.92
N VAL A 32 -12.15 0.19 1.80
CA VAL A 32 -12.29 -1.09 1.11
C VAL A 32 -13.16 -0.88 -0.13
N VAL A 33 -12.69 -1.40 -1.27
CA VAL A 33 -13.42 -1.34 -2.54
C VAL A 33 -13.88 -2.74 -2.91
N GLU A 34 -15.19 -2.97 -2.85
CA GLU A 34 -15.83 -4.24 -3.19
C GLU A 34 -16.57 -4.16 -4.54
N GLY A 35 -16.83 -5.33 -5.13
CA GLY A 35 -17.58 -5.44 -6.38
C GLY A 35 -17.16 -6.63 -7.21
N ASP A 36 -17.90 -6.89 -8.28
CA ASP A 36 -17.73 -8.10 -9.10
C ASP A 36 -16.37 -8.16 -9.83
N PRO A 37 -15.89 -9.37 -10.18
CA PRO A 37 -14.74 -9.52 -11.07
C PRO A 37 -14.93 -8.73 -12.37
N GLY A 38 -13.86 -8.06 -12.83
CA GLY A 38 -13.91 -7.27 -14.08
C GLY A 38 -14.61 -5.92 -14.00
N VAL A 39 -15.26 -5.57 -12.88
CA VAL A 39 -16.03 -4.31 -12.76
C VAL A 39 -15.17 -3.03 -12.78
N GLY A 40 -13.84 -3.15 -12.71
CA GLY A 40 -12.90 -2.03 -12.78
C GLY A 40 -12.30 -1.55 -11.45
N LYS A 41 -12.35 -2.38 -10.39
CA LYS A 41 -11.78 -2.03 -9.05
C LYS A 41 -10.29 -1.64 -9.12
N THR A 42 -9.51 -2.40 -9.89
CA THR A 42 -8.07 -2.10 -10.08
C THR A 42 -7.89 -0.74 -10.75
N THR A 43 -8.67 -0.45 -11.78
CA THR A 43 -8.63 0.85 -12.48
C THR A 43 -8.93 2.01 -11.53
N LEU A 44 -9.98 1.87 -10.71
CA LEU A 44 -10.33 2.87 -9.69
C LEU A 44 -9.21 3.06 -8.66
N GLY A 45 -8.66 1.96 -8.13
CA GLY A 45 -7.57 2.02 -7.14
C GLY A 45 -6.31 2.68 -7.68
N LEU A 46 -5.93 2.40 -8.94
CA LEU A 46 -4.78 3.04 -9.58
C LEU A 46 -5.00 4.54 -9.79
N ALA A 47 -6.19 4.95 -10.21
CA ALA A 47 -6.52 6.37 -10.34
C ALA A 47 -6.48 7.10 -9.00
N ALA A 48 -6.97 6.47 -7.92
CA ALA A 48 -6.90 7.03 -6.57
C ALA A 48 -5.45 7.15 -6.07
N VAL A 49 -4.60 6.16 -6.36
CA VAL A 49 -3.15 6.22 -6.09
C VAL A 49 -2.49 7.37 -6.85
N ASP A 50 -2.82 7.57 -8.12
CA ASP A 50 -2.27 8.65 -8.92
C ASP A 50 -2.72 10.03 -8.43
N GLU A 51 -3.98 10.17 -7.96
CA GLU A 51 -4.45 11.38 -7.28
C GLU A 51 -3.71 11.62 -5.97
N ALA A 52 -3.57 10.62 -5.10
CA ALA A 52 -2.84 10.75 -3.85
C ALA A 52 -1.39 11.22 -4.07
N ARG A 53 -0.71 10.64 -5.08
CA ARG A 53 0.64 11.08 -5.48
C ARG A 53 0.66 12.52 -5.98
N ARG A 54 -0.34 12.95 -6.77
CA ARG A 54 -0.46 14.35 -7.21
C ARG A 54 -0.67 15.33 -6.04
N GLN A 55 -1.30 14.88 -4.97
CA GLN A 55 -1.46 15.64 -3.72
C GLN A 55 -0.20 15.61 -2.83
N GLY A 56 0.90 14.97 -3.27
CA GLY A 56 2.14 14.86 -2.49
C GLY A 56 2.09 13.81 -1.37
N ILE A 57 1.07 12.96 -1.36
CA ILE A 57 0.94 11.88 -0.38
C ILE A 57 1.91 10.76 -0.77
N ARG A 58 2.70 10.28 0.20
CA ARG A 58 3.52 9.08 0.01
C ARG A 58 2.61 7.86 -0.09
N VAL A 59 2.64 7.18 -1.23
CA VAL A 59 1.84 5.97 -1.47
C VAL A 59 2.75 4.77 -1.58
N LEU A 60 2.51 3.76 -0.74
CA LEU A 60 3.04 2.40 -0.88
C LEU A 60 1.98 1.53 -1.55
N VAL A 61 2.37 0.70 -2.52
CA VAL A 61 1.43 -0.16 -3.26
C VAL A 61 2.03 -1.55 -3.42
N ALA A 62 1.26 -2.58 -3.07
CA ALA A 62 1.53 -3.97 -3.42
C ALA A 62 0.41 -4.50 -4.31
N ARG A 63 0.72 -5.50 -5.16
CA ARG A 63 -0.24 -6.11 -6.08
C ARG A 63 -0.14 -7.63 -5.98
N PRO A 64 -0.62 -8.22 -4.87
CA PRO A 64 -0.44 -9.64 -4.66
C PRO A 64 -1.25 -10.44 -5.68
N ALA A 65 -0.67 -11.55 -6.15
CA ALA A 65 -1.37 -12.55 -6.94
C ALA A 65 -2.24 -13.44 -6.03
N ALA A 66 -3.31 -14.02 -6.59
CA ALA A 66 -4.23 -14.87 -5.82
C ALA A 66 -3.53 -16.02 -5.04
N PRO A 67 -2.50 -16.71 -5.58
CA PRO A 67 -1.78 -17.75 -4.83
C PRO A 67 -1.04 -17.24 -3.59
N GLU A 68 -0.65 -15.97 -3.56
CA GLU A 68 0.11 -15.36 -2.45
C GLU A 68 -0.75 -15.16 -1.20
N ALA A 69 -2.07 -15.34 -1.29
CA ALA A 69 -2.95 -15.37 -0.12
C ALA A 69 -2.57 -16.47 0.90
N GLN A 70 -1.85 -17.50 0.48
CA GLN A 70 -1.34 -18.57 1.36
C GLN A 70 0.02 -18.26 1.98
N LEU A 71 0.69 -17.19 1.55
CA LEU A 71 2.01 -16.79 2.04
C LEU A 71 1.83 -15.71 3.10
N SER A 72 2.02 -16.09 4.36
CA SER A 72 1.97 -15.16 5.49
C SER A 72 2.90 -13.97 5.25
N TYR A 73 2.36 -12.77 5.35
CA TYR A 73 3.09 -11.50 5.28
C TYR A 73 3.84 -11.21 3.96
N ALA A 74 3.70 -12.01 2.90
CA ALA A 74 4.38 -11.74 1.62
C ALA A 74 4.01 -10.37 1.03
N CYS A 75 2.71 -10.07 0.95
CA CYS A 75 2.23 -8.76 0.49
C CYS A 75 2.71 -7.60 1.39
N LEU A 76 2.88 -7.85 2.70
CA LEU A 76 3.40 -6.84 3.62
C LEU A 76 4.90 -6.59 3.38
N ALA A 77 5.67 -7.66 3.12
CA ALA A 77 7.08 -7.56 2.77
C ALA A 77 7.26 -6.78 1.46
N ASP A 78 6.46 -7.08 0.43
CA ASP A 78 6.45 -6.34 -0.84
C ASP A 78 6.12 -4.87 -0.64
N LEU A 79 5.11 -4.57 0.19
CA LEU A 79 4.67 -3.20 0.46
C LEU A 79 5.74 -2.37 1.18
N LEU A 80 6.50 -2.99 2.08
CA LEU A 80 7.48 -2.34 2.96
C LEU A 80 8.92 -2.44 2.47
N GLY A 81 9.21 -3.24 1.44
CA GLY A 81 10.56 -3.50 0.94
C GLY A 81 11.34 -2.24 0.60
N ASP A 82 10.67 -1.26 -0.01
CA ASP A 82 11.24 0.03 -0.42
C ASP A 82 11.12 1.13 0.66
N VAL A 83 10.68 0.78 1.87
CA VAL A 83 10.67 1.72 3.00
C VAL A 83 12.07 1.82 3.57
N ASP A 84 12.58 3.04 3.56
CA ASP A 84 13.85 3.44 4.16
C ASP A 84 13.97 2.93 5.60
N THR A 85 15.13 2.35 5.93
CA THR A 85 15.39 1.76 7.25
C THR A 85 15.28 2.80 8.36
N GLY A 86 15.70 4.05 8.12
CA GLY A 86 15.61 5.12 9.10
C GLY A 86 14.18 5.44 9.52
N VAL A 87 13.19 5.21 8.64
CA VAL A 87 11.76 5.32 9.00
C VAL A 87 11.33 4.16 9.90
N LEU A 88 11.77 2.94 9.58
CA LEU A 88 11.46 1.75 10.39
C LEU A 88 12.13 1.80 11.77
N ASP A 89 13.29 2.47 11.86
CA ASP A 89 14.00 2.71 13.10
C ASP A 89 13.27 3.65 14.07
N LEU A 90 12.20 4.30 13.64
CA LEU A 90 11.30 5.06 14.52
C LEU A 90 10.26 4.17 15.21
N LEU A 91 10.10 2.92 14.77
CA LEU A 91 9.16 1.99 15.39
C LEU A 91 9.62 1.60 16.80
N PRO A 92 8.70 1.46 17.76
CA PRO A 92 9.04 0.89 19.06
C PRO A 92 9.56 -0.54 18.88
N HIS A 93 10.43 -0.97 19.80
CA HIS A 93 11.24 -2.16 19.64
C HIS A 93 10.45 -3.44 19.27
N PRO A 94 9.30 -3.76 19.89
CA PRO A 94 8.52 -4.93 19.50
C PRO A 94 8.01 -4.90 18.05
N GLN A 95 7.58 -3.72 17.58
CA GLN A 95 7.09 -3.55 16.20
C GLN A 95 8.24 -3.63 15.20
N ARG A 96 9.42 -3.08 15.53
CA ARG A 96 10.60 -3.15 14.68
C ARG A 96 11.04 -4.60 14.45
N LEU A 97 11.16 -5.39 15.52
CA LEU A 97 11.50 -6.82 15.43
C LEU A 97 10.51 -7.59 14.54
N ALA A 98 9.21 -7.30 14.66
CA ALA A 98 8.21 -7.93 13.81
C ALA A 98 8.39 -7.56 12.33
N ILE A 99 8.63 -6.28 12.03
CA ILE A 99 8.87 -5.82 10.66
C ILE A 99 10.18 -6.36 10.08
N ASP A 100 11.26 -6.44 10.86
CA ASP A 100 12.54 -7.01 10.42
C ASP A 100 12.39 -8.49 10.05
N GLY A 101 11.61 -9.25 10.83
CA GLY A 101 11.27 -10.63 10.51
C GLY A 101 10.46 -10.77 9.22
N VAL A 102 9.50 -9.88 8.99
CA VAL A 102 8.71 -9.82 7.74
C VAL A 102 9.60 -9.48 6.53
N LEU A 103 10.52 -8.53 6.70
CA LEU A 103 11.41 -8.06 5.64
C LEU A 103 12.65 -8.94 5.44
N LEU A 104 12.79 -10.01 6.21
CA LEU A 104 13.99 -10.87 6.24
C LEU A 104 15.29 -10.06 6.44
N ARG A 105 15.22 -8.94 7.19
CA ARG A 105 16.35 -8.04 7.47
C ARG A 105 17.20 -8.49 8.66
N ALA A 106 17.00 -9.72 9.14
CA ALA A 106 17.84 -10.29 10.19
C ALA A 106 19.30 -10.36 9.73
N ASP A 107 20.22 -9.95 10.60
CA ASP A 107 21.65 -10.13 10.39
C ASP A 107 21.92 -11.57 9.97
N ALA A 108 22.52 -11.75 8.79
CA ALA A 108 23.20 -13.00 8.50
C ALA A 108 24.21 -13.22 9.64
N PRO A 109 24.24 -14.38 10.33
CA PRO A 109 25.31 -14.65 11.26
C PRO A 109 26.62 -14.49 10.50
N ALA A 110 27.53 -13.67 11.03
CA ALA A 110 28.86 -13.53 10.46
C ALA A 110 29.42 -14.95 10.26
N ALA A 111 29.73 -15.29 9.00
CA ALA A 111 30.35 -16.57 8.68
C ALA A 111 31.66 -16.70 9.49
N PRO A 112 31.98 -17.91 10.00
CA PRO A 112 33.13 -18.14 10.87
C PRO A 112 34.47 -17.81 10.21
#